data_AF-A0A9W8ZPN7-F1
#
_entry.id   AF-A0A9W8ZPN7-F1
#
_cell.length_a   1.000
_cell.length_b   1.000
_cell.length_c   1.000
_cell.angle_alpha   90.00
_cell.angle_beta   90.00
_cell.angle_gamma   90.00
#
_symmetry.space_group_name_H-M   'P 1'
#
loop_
_entity.id
_entity.type
_entity.pdbx_description
1 polymer ?
#
loop_
_entity_poly.entity_id
_entity_poly.type
_entity_poly.pdbx_seq_one_letter_code
_entity_poly.pdbx_strand_id
1 'polypeptide(L)'
;TPAGLIIEQNYAPIKSRDLTTSILGKRRGITLREMDRNVTDIRKQNNSIVPNVVHSFDASNIALLVENISSNFSVNKMNLLTIHDCFATNANDVDEMVLKVKLAFIALYSEKSFIDSYHNFILEFINKTGFIIKEKSTSKGENISYVYTENANIQIPKVPSFTINKNLKFDILGSQYFIN
;
A
#
# COMPACT_ATOMS: atom_id res chain seq x y z
N THR A 1 -2.41 -5.26 -3.95
CA THR A 1 -2.14 -5.45 -2.51
C THR A 1 -1.94 -6.93 -2.26
N PRO A 2 -1.42 -7.34 -1.10
CA PRO A 2 -1.33 -8.76 -0.75
C PRO A 2 -2.68 -9.51 -0.86
N ALA A 3 -3.80 -8.84 -0.57
CA ALA A 3 -5.15 -9.40 -0.75
C ALA A 3 -5.70 -9.33 -2.19
N GLY A 4 -4.88 -9.00 -3.19
CA GLY A 4 -5.26 -9.03 -4.61
C GLY A 4 -5.89 -7.75 -5.19
N LEU A 5 -6.13 -6.71 -4.38
CA LEU A 5 -6.68 -5.44 -4.88
C LEU A 5 -5.64 -4.66 -5.69
N ILE A 6 -5.96 -4.25 -6.91
CA ILE A 6 -5.08 -3.40 -7.72
C ILE A 6 -5.25 -1.94 -7.28
N ILE A 7 -4.13 -1.26 -6.98
CA ILE A 7 -4.12 0.15 -6.57
C ILE A 7 -3.25 0.93 -7.55
N GLU A 8 -3.80 2.05 -8.04
CA GLU A 8 -3.07 3.03 -8.83
C GLU A 8 -2.84 4.30 -8.00
N GLN A 9 -1.59 4.76 -7.97
CA GLN A 9 -1.24 6.05 -7.39
C GLN A 9 -0.93 7.04 -8.52
N ASN A 10 -1.80 8.01 -8.77
CA ASN A 10 -1.60 9.04 -9.78
C ASN A 10 -1.99 10.42 -9.23
N TYR A 11 -1.03 11.10 -8.59
CA TYR A 11 -1.24 12.45 -8.12
C TYR A 11 -1.04 13.46 -9.24
N ALA A 12 -2.09 14.21 -9.54
CA ALA A 12 -2.05 15.33 -10.48
C ALA A 12 -2.10 16.68 -9.73
N PRO A 13 -1.40 17.71 -10.22
CA PRO A 13 -1.41 19.03 -9.61
C PRO A 13 -2.79 19.68 -9.73
N ILE A 14 -3.17 20.42 -8.69
CA ILE A 14 -4.45 21.14 -8.64
C ILE A 14 -4.18 22.61 -8.95
N LYS A 15 -4.77 23.09 -10.04
CA LYS A 15 -4.80 24.51 -10.41
C LYS A 15 -6.07 25.13 -9.84
N SER A 16 -5.91 26.19 -9.05
CA SER A 16 -7.05 26.93 -8.49
C SER A 16 -7.30 28.21 -9.29
N ARG A 17 -8.56 28.53 -9.55
CA ARG A 17 -8.99 29.78 -10.19
C ARG A 17 -10.06 30.42 -9.32
N ASP A 18 -9.81 31.64 -8.87
CA ASP A 18 -10.78 32.43 -8.14
C ASP A 18 -11.66 33.20 -9.13
N LEU A 19 -12.96 32.98 -9.03
CA LEU A 19 -13.97 33.64 -9.83
C LEU A 19 -14.84 34.50 -8.93
N THR A 20 -15.26 35.63 -9.46
CA THR A 20 -16.33 36.41 -8.85
C THR A 20 -17.56 36.28 -9.71
N THR A 21 -18.67 35.83 -9.14
CA THR A 21 -19.95 35.72 -9.84
C THR A 21 -21.05 36.47 -9.10
N SER A 22 -22.11 36.86 -9.80
CA SER A 22 -23.33 37.39 -9.18
C SER A 22 -24.32 36.25 -9.03
N ILE A 23 -24.66 35.89 -7.80
CA ILE A 23 -25.67 34.89 -7.49
C ILE A 23 -26.78 35.60 -6.72
N LEU A 24 -28.00 35.56 -7.28
CA LEU A 24 -29.18 36.22 -6.69
C LEU A 24 -28.96 37.72 -6.40
N GLY A 25 -28.30 38.42 -7.32
CA GLY A 25 -28.02 39.86 -7.19
C GLY A 25 -26.92 40.21 -6.18
N LYS A 26 -26.25 39.22 -5.57
CA LYS A 26 -25.12 39.43 -4.65
C LYS A 26 -23.82 38.93 -5.27
N ARG A 27 -22.77 39.74 -5.19
CA ARG A 27 -21.41 39.38 -5.59
C ARG A 27 -20.85 38.32 -4.63
N ARG A 28 -20.43 37.17 -5.15
CA ARG A 28 -19.83 36.06 -4.40
C ARG A 28 -18.51 35.66 -5.06
N GLY A 29 -17.49 35.44 -4.23
CA GLY A 29 -16.25 34.79 -4.66
C GLY A 29 -16.39 33.28 -4.59
N ILE A 30 -15.93 32.58 -5.62
CA ILE A 30 -15.91 31.12 -5.71
C ILE A 30 -14.51 30.71 -6.17
N THR A 31 -13.87 29.80 -5.44
CA THR A 31 -12.61 29.18 -5.87
C THR A 31 -12.93 27.87 -6.57
N LEU A 32 -12.65 27.80 -7.87
CA LEU A 32 -12.69 26.56 -8.62
C LEU A 32 -11.34 25.86 -8.55
N ARG A 33 -11.35 24.54 -8.33
CA ARG A 33 -10.15 23.70 -8.32
C ARG A 33 -10.25 22.71 -9.48
N GLU A 34 -9.30 22.79 -10.39
CA GLU A 34 -9.20 21.92 -11.55
C GLU A 34 -7.93 21.07 -11.44
N MET A 35 -8.05 19.78 -11.72
CA MET A 35 -6.94 18.84 -11.66
C MET A 35 -6.39 18.62 -13.08
N ASP A 36 -5.10 18.87 -13.27
CA ASP A 36 -4.44 18.66 -14.56
C ASP A 36 -3.93 17.21 -14.66
N ARG A 37 -4.78 16.30 -15.15
CA ARG A 37 -4.49 14.85 -15.20
C ARG A 37 -3.38 14.47 -16.18
N ASN A 38 -2.94 15.40 -17.03
CA ASN A 38 -1.85 15.17 -17.98
C ASN A 38 -0.47 15.37 -17.35
N VAL A 39 -0.41 15.89 -16.13
CA VAL A 39 0.84 16.18 -15.42
C VAL A 39 0.84 15.41 -14.10
N THR A 40 1.97 14.77 -13.79
CA THR A 40 2.17 14.10 -12.49
C THR A 40 2.86 15.05 -11.51
N ASP A 41 2.31 15.18 -10.31
CA ASP A 41 2.97 15.82 -9.18
C ASP A 41 4.01 14.86 -8.57
N ILE A 42 5.24 14.93 -9.08
CA ILE A 42 6.36 14.06 -8.68
C ILE A 42 6.64 14.15 -7.18
N ARG A 43 6.55 15.34 -6.58
CA ARG A 43 6.83 15.54 -5.15
C ARG A 43 5.80 14.81 -4.30
N LYS A 44 4.51 14.98 -4.62
CA LYS A 44 3.43 14.31 -3.89
C LYS A 44 3.47 12.80 -4.14
N GLN A 45 3.79 12.36 -5.35
CA GLN A 45 3.95 10.96 -5.69
C GLN A 45 5.02 10.29 -4.82
N ASN A 46 6.20 10.89 -4.73
CA ASN A 46 7.32 10.36 -3.95
C ASN A 46 7.01 10.32 -2.45
N ASN A 47 6.39 11.37 -1.91
CA ASN A 47 6.08 11.45 -0.48
C ASN A 47 4.97 10.50 -0.05
N SER A 48 4.07 10.13 -0.97
CA SER A 48 2.87 9.35 -0.63
C SER A 48 3.06 7.85 -0.84
N ILE A 49 4.11 7.41 -1.54
CA ILE A 49 4.27 5.99 -1.91
C ILE A 49 4.38 5.08 -0.70
N VAL A 50 5.20 5.45 0.29
CA VAL A 50 5.39 4.64 1.50
C VAL A 50 4.10 4.58 2.34
N PRO A 51 3.46 5.71 2.71
CA PRO A 51 2.18 5.68 3.41
C PRO A 51 1.10 4.86 2.69
N ASN A 52 0.97 5.04 1.37
CA ASN A 52 -0.04 4.32 0.59
C ASN A 52 0.21 2.81 0.55
N VAL A 53 1.47 2.38 0.46
CA VAL A 53 1.82 0.95 0.55
C VAL A 53 1.44 0.40 1.92
N VAL A 54 1.78 1.08 3.03
CA VAL A 54 1.42 0.64 4.39
C VAL A 54 -0.10 0.55 4.56
N HIS A 55 -0.84 1.60 4.18
CA HIS A 55 -2.31 1.56 4.25
C HIS A 55 -2.93 0.45 3.40
N SER A 56 -2.28 0.07 2.30
CA SER A 56 -2.71 -1.05 1.48
C SER A 56 -2.54 -2.41 2.17
N PHE A 57 -1.54 -2.53 3.04
CA PHE A 57 -1.36 -3.69 3.90
C PHE A 57 -2.39 -3.71 5.03
N ASP A 58 -2.64 -2.58 5.68
CA ASP A 58 -3.65 -2.47 6.73
C ASP A 58 -5.03 -2.90 6.21
N ALA A 59 -5.40 -2.42 5.01
CA ALA A 59 -6.62 -2.85 4.33
C ALA A 59 -6.61 -4.35 3.97
N SER A 60 -5.45 -4.90 3.58
CA SER A 60 -5.31 -6.33 3.28
C SER A 60 -5.44 -7.20 4.54
N ASN A 61 -5.01 -6.68 5.69
CA ASN A 61 -5.15 -7.37 6.98
C ASN A 61 -6.63 -7.52 7.35
N ILE A 62 -7.42 -6.46 7.17
CA ILE A 62 -8.87 -6.51 7.36
C ILE A 62 -9.51 -7.49 6.37
N ALA A 63 -9.11 -7.46 5.10
CA ALA A 63 -9.66 -8.37 4.09
C ALA A 63 -9.42 -9.85 4.46
N LEU A 64 -8.20 -10.20 4.85
CA LEU A 64 -7.86 -11.57 5.30
C LEU A 64 -8.56 -11.94 6.61
N LEU A 65 -8.72 -10.99 7.54
CA LEU A 65 -9.51 -11.21 8.76
C LEU A 65 -10.95 -11.58 8.42
N VAL A 66 -11.61 -10.83 7.55
CA VAL A 66 -12.99 -11.10 7.13
C VAL A 66 -13.10 -12.45 6.42
N GLU A 67 -12.14 -12.79 5.56
CA GLU A 67 -12.06 -14.10 4.92
C GLU A 67 -11.94 -15.24 5.95
N ASN A 68 -11.05 -15.10 6.94
CA ASN A 68 -10.84 -16.06 8.02
C ASN A 68 -12.04 -16.22 8.96
N ILE A 69 -12.87 -15.18 9.10
CA ILE A 69 -14.13 -15.25 9.86
C ILE A 69 -15.20 -15.94 9.01
N SER A 70 -15.27 -15.63 7.71
CA SER A 70 -16.35 -16.08 6.83
C SER A 70 -16.19 -17.51 6.32
N SER A 71 -14.97 -18.05 6.25
CA SER A 71 -14.68 -19.38 5.71
C SER A 71 -15.16 -20.54 6.59
N ASN A 72 -15.39 -20.32 7.89
CA ASN A 72 -15.90 -21.32 8.82
C ASN A 72 -17.43 -21.27 8.91
N PHE A 73 -18.12 -21.84 7.93
CA PHE A 73 -19.60 -21.92 7.87
C PHE A 73 -20.26 -22.59 9.08
N SER A 74 -19.51 -23.37 9.87
CA SER A 74 -20.00 -24.15 11.00
C SER A 74 -19.94 -23.43 12.35
N VAL A 75 -19.29 -22.27 12.42
CA VAL A 75 -19.15 -21.47 13.66
C VAL A 75 -20.06 -20.27 13.54
N ASN A 76 -20.74 -19.90 14.64
CA ASN A 76 -21.56 -18.69 14.71
C ASN A 76 -20.83 -17.51 14.04
N LYS A 77 -21.53 -16.79 13.16
CA LYS A 77 -20.97 -15.62 12.48
C LYS A 77 -20.60 -14.58 13.54
N MET A 78 -19.32 -14.47 13.85
CA MET A 78 -18.76 -13.42 14.71
C MET A 78 -19.09 -12.07 14.07
N ASN A 79 -19.73 -11.18 14.83
CA ASN A 79 -19.93 -9.80 14.37
C ASN A 79 -18.57 -9.10 14.37
N LEU A 80 -18.25 -8.38 13.30
CA LEU A 80 -17.02 -7.63 13.21
C LEU A 80 -17.34 -6.19 12.82
N LEU A 81 -16.81 -5.25 13.59
CA LEU A 81 -16.73 -3.84 13.26
C LEU A 81 -15.25 -3.47 13.20
N THR A 82 -14.82 -2.78 12.14
CA THR A 82 -13.45 -2.30 12.01
C THR A 82 -13.43 -0.83 11.60
N ILE A 83 -12.54 -0.05 12.19
CA ILE A 83 -12.21 1.31 11.75
C ILE A 83 -10.71 1.34 11.50
N HIS A 84 -10.30 1.12 10.25
CA HIS A 84 -8.90 0.95 9.88
C HIS A 84 -8.21 -0.13 10.74
N ASP A 85 -7.32 0.25 11.64
CA ASP A 85 -6.54 -0.61 12.54
C ASP A 85 -7.24 -0.93 13.87
N CYS A 86 -8.45 -0.39 14.10
CA CYS A 86 -9.26 -0.68 15.29
C CYS A 86 -10.29 -1.77 15.00
N PHE A 87 -10.41 -2.75 15.90
CA PHE A 87 -11.30 -3.91 15.75
C PHE A 87 -12.27 -4.02 16.94
N ALA A 88 -13.53 -4.35 16.68
CA ALA A 88 -14.56 -4.55 17.69
C ALA A 88 -15.50 -5.70 17.33
N THR A 89 -15.98 -6.40 18.35
CA THR A 89 -16.89 -7.55 18.26
C THR A 89 -17.76 -7.65 19.53
N ASN A 90 -18.62 -8.67 19.62
CA ASN A 90 -19.35 -8.99 20.83
C ASN A 90 -18.41 -9.51 21.93
N ALA A 91 -18.72 -9.22 23.20
CA ALA A 91 -17.83 -9.54 24.33
C ALA A 91 -17.42 -11.03 24.43
N ASN A 92 -18.29 -11.94 24.01
CA ASN A 92 -18.02 -13.38 23.97
C ASN A 92 -17.00 -13.81 22.91
N ASP A 93 -16.76 -12.98 21.88
CA ASP A 93 -15.92 -13.33 20.72
C ASP A 93 -14.58 -12.55 20.71
N VAL A 94 -14.30 -11.72 21.73
CA VAL A 94 -13.12 -10.85 21.79
C VAL A 94 -11.82 -11.64 21.68
N ASP A 95 -11.68 -12.74 22.42
CA ASP A 95 -10.47 -13.57 22.41
C ASP A 95 -10.25 -14.21 21.03
N GLU A 96 -11.33 -14.67 20.39
CA GLU A 96 -11.28 -15.23 19.04
C GLU A 96 -10.91 -14.15 18.01
N MET A 97 -11.49 -12.96 18.10
CA MET A 97 -11.15 -11.83 17.24
C MET A 97 -9.67 -11.47 17.35
N VAL A 98 -9.15 -11.31 18.56
CA VAL A 98 -7.73 -10.97 18.80
C VAL A 98 -6.80 -12.03 18.19
N LEU A 99 -7.13 -13.31 18.36
CA LEU A 99 -6.38 -14.39 17.73
C LEU A 99 -6.42 -14.31 16.20
N LYS A 100 -7.58 -14.09 15.60
CA LYS A 100 -7.72 -14.01 14.13
C LYS A 100 -7.00 -12.82 13.53
N VAL A 101 -7.03 -11.66 14.17
CA VAL A 101 -6.28 -10.47 13.71
C VAL A 101 -4.77 -10.74 13.75
N LYS A 102 -4.26 -11.36 14.82
CA LYS A 102 -2.84 -11.78 14.92
C LYS A 102 -2.47 -12.75 13.80
N LEU A 103 -3.33 -13.73 13.52
CA LEU A 103 -3.09 -14.70 12.43
C LEU A 103 -3.08 -14.04 11.05
N ALA A 104 -4.02 -13.12 10.78
CA ALA A 104 -4.04 -12.37 9.53
C ALA A 104 -2.77 -11.53 9.35
N PHE A 105 -2.30 -10.88 10.41
CA PHE A 105 -1.04 -10.13 10.39
C PHE A 105 0.16 -11.05 10.11
N ILE A 106 0.25 -12.18 10.82
CA ILE A 106 1.34 -13.14 10.59
C ILE A 106 1.30 -13.66 9.15
N ALA A 107 0.14 -13.97 8.59
CA ALA A 107 0.01 -14.41 7.21
C ALA A 107 0.55 -13.37 6.22
N LEU A 108 0.27 -12.07 6.44
CA LEU A 108 0.76 -10.99 5.57
C LEU A 108 2.25 -10.74 5.66
N TYR A 109 2.80 -10.74 6.88
CA TYR A 109 4.15 -10.24 7.14
C TYR A 109 5.21 -11.33 7.32
N SER A 110 4.79 -12.61 7.40
CA SER A 110 5.73 -13.73 7.49
C SER A 110 6.41 -14.05 6.15
N GLU A 111 5.80 -13.68 5.03
CA GLU A 111 6.38 -13.87 3.71
C GLU A 111 7.29 -12.70 3.31
N LYS A 112 8.53 -13.02 2.96
CA LYS A 112 9.50 -12.04 2.44
C LYS A 112 9.20 -11.60 0.99
N SER A 113 8.30 -12.33 0.32
CA SER A 113 8.03 -12.25 -1.11
C SER A 113 7.51 -10.89 -1.56
N PHE A 114 6.79 -10.15 -0.71
CA PHE A 114 6.12 -8.93 -1.16
C PHE A 114 7.06 -7.88 -1.75
N ILE A 115 8.19 -7.57 -1.11
CA ILE A 115 9.11 -6.53 -1.60
C ILE A 115 9.71 -6.97 -2.95
N ASP A 116 10.05 -8.25 -3.08
CA ASP A 116 10.54 -8.82 -4.34
C ASP A 116 9.46 -8.77 -5.44
N SER A 117 8.24 -9.19 -5.13
CA SER A 117 7.08 -9.12 -6.03
C SER A 117 6.76 -7.69 -6.45
N TYR A 118 6.79 -6.75 -5.51
CA TYR A 118 6.56 -5.33 -5.77
C TYR A 118 7.64 -4.72 -6.66
N HIS A 119 8.91 -5.06 -6.40
CA HIS A 119 10.03 -4.65 -7.25
C HIS A 119 9.88 -5.20 -8.67
N ASN A 120 9.60 -6.49 -8.83
CA ASN A 120 9.39 -7.13 -10.12
C ASN A 120 8.19 -6.54 -10.87
N PHE A 121 7.10 -6.25 -10.17
CA PHE A 121 5.94 -5.58 -10.75
C PHE A 121 6.29 -4.21 -11.34
N ILE A 122 7.09 -3.40 -10.64
CA ILE A 122 7.56 -2.10 -11.15
C ILE A 122 8.44 -2.28 -12.39
N LEU A 123 9.36 -3.26 -12.39
CA LEU A 123 10.21 -3.53 -13.56
C LEU A 123 9.40 -3.94 -14.79
N GLU A 124 8.42 -4.81 -14.60
CA GLU A 124 7.51 -5.24 -15.66
C GLU A 124 6.69 -4.06 -16.21
N PHE A 125 6.20 -3.19 -15.32
CA PHE A 125 5.47 -1.98 -15.70
C PHE A 125 6.34 -1.03 -16.53
N ILE A 126 7.58 -0.76 -16.10
CA ILE A 126 8.53 0.08 -16.84
C ILE A 126 8.79 -0.50 -18.24
N ASN A 127 9.03 -1.81 -18.34
CA ASN A 127 9.23 -2.48 -19.63
C ASN A 127 7.99 -2.35 -20.54
N LYS A 128 6.78 -2.53 -19.99
CA LYS A 128 5.51 -2.37 -20.74
C LYS A 128 5.28 -0.95 -21.24
N THR A 129 5.80 0.06 -20.55
CA THR A 129 5.73 1.46 -20.99
C THR A 129 6.74 1.81 -22.10
N GLY A 130 7.58 0.86 -22.53
CA GLY A 130 8.50 1.03 -23.65
C GLY A 130 9.90 1.52 -23.28
N PHE A 131 10.20 1.69 -21.99
CA PHE A 131 11.55 2.02 -21.54
C PHE A 131 12.46 0.79 -21.58
N ILE A 132 13.74 1.00 -21.91
CA ILE A 132 14.74 -0.06 -21.99
C ILE A 132 15.49 -0.17 -20.66
N ILE A 133 15.41 -1.34 -20.04
CA ILE A 133 16.21 -1.70 -18.87
C ILE A 133 17.46 -2.46 -19.33
N LYS A 134 18.66 -2.02 -18.94
CA LYS A 134 19.91 -2.79 -19.15
C LYS A 134 20.69 -2.96 -17.86
N GLU A 135 21.33 -4.11 -17.73
CA GLU A 135 22.26 -4.40 -16.64
C GLU A 135 23.68 -4.01 -17.04
N LYS A 136 24.43 -3.48 -16.07
CA LYS A 136 25.87 -3.31 -16.15
C LYS A 136 26.51 -4.02 -14.97
N SER A 137 27.48 -4.89 -15.26
CA SER A 137 28.33 -5.50 -14.24
C SER A 137 29.39 -4.49 -13.79
N THR A 138 29.47 -4.28 -12.48
CA THR A 138 30.52 -3.45 -11.89
C THR A 138 31.85 -4.21 -11.80
N SER A 139 32.94 -3.48 -11.58
CA SER A 139 34.28 -4.04 -11.34
C SER A 139 34.35 -5.01 -10.16
N LYS A 140 33.33 -5.02 -9.28
CA LYS A 140 33.18 -5.94 -8.14
C LYS A 140 32.28 -7.16 -8.44
N GLY A 141 31.83 -7.34 -9.67
CA GLY A 141 30.96 -8.45 -10.08
C GLY A 141 29.48 -8.28 -9.74
N GLU A 142 29.06 -7.11 -9.24
CA GLU A 142 27.65 -6.85 -8.97
C GLU A 142 26.94 -6.31 -10.22
N ASN A 143 25.76 -6.87 -10.54
CA ASN A 143 24.89 -6.33 -11.57
C ASN A 143 24.08 -5.15 -11.03
N ILE A 144 24.06 -4.05 -11.80
CA ILE A 144 23.24 -2.87 -11.53
C ILE A 144 22.38 -2.60 -12.75
N SER A 145 21.07 -2.48 -12.54
CA SER A 145 20.08 -2.22 -13.58
C SER A 145 19.85 -0.72 -13.76
N TYR A 146 19.75 -0.27 -15.01
CA TYR A 146 19.49 1.12 -15.38
C TYR A 146 18.32 1.22 -16.34
N VAL A 147 17.47 2.22 -16.14
CA VAL A 147 16.48 2.66 -17.12
C VAL A 147 17.12 3.74 -18.00
N TYR A 148 17.12 3.51 -19.31
CA TYR A 148 17.62 4.47 -20.30
C TYR A 148 16.45 5.34 -20.76
N THR A 149 16.61 6.65 -20.60
CA THR A 149 15.72 7.68 -21.15
C THR A 149 16.49 8.54 -22.15
N GLU A 150 15.80 9.33 -22.97
CA GLU A 150 16.45 10.23 -23.94
C GLU A 150 17.44 11.20 -23.27
N ASN A 151 17.19 11.56 -22.00
CA ASN A 151 17.92 12.62 -21.29
C ASN A 151 18.84 12.10 -20.17
N ALA A 152 18.62 10.88 -19.65
CA ALA A 152 19.38 10.36 -18.51
C ALA A 152 19.32 8.84 -18.37
N ASN A 153 20.33 8.27 -17.72
CA ASN A 153 20.33 6.89 -17.25
C ASN A 153 20.00 6.86 -15.76
N ILE A 154 18.83 6.34 -15.41
CA ILE A 154 18.37 6.30 -14.01
C ILE A 154 18.71 4.92 -13.45
N GLN A 155 19.47 4.88 -12.36
CA GLN A 155 19.80 3.64 -11.67
C GLN A 155 18.56 3.11 -10.93
N ILE A 156 18.26 1.83 -11.11
CA ILE A 156 17.21 1.14 -10.37
C ILE A 156 17.80 0.72 -8.99
N PRO A 157 17.12 1.04 -7.88
CA PRO A 157 17.57 0.62 -6.57
C PRO A 157 17.49 -0.91 -6.42
N LYS A 158 18.48 -1.50 -5.74
CA LYS A 158 18.43 -2.92 -5.38
C LYS A 158 17.37 -3.13 -4.29
N VAL A 159 16.73 -4.29 -4.32
CA VAL A 159 15.85 -4.74 -3.24
C VAL A 159 16.64 -4.74 -1.92
N PRO A 160 16.14 -4.10 -0.86
CA PRO A 160 16.82 -4.11 0.44
C PRO A 160 16.85 -5.54 1.00
N SER A 161 18.00 -5.94 1.54
CA SER A 161 18.10 -7.19 2.30
C SER A 161 17.64 -6.94 3.74
N PHE A 162 16.65 -7.71 4.17
CA PHE A 162 16.21 -7.75 5.56
C PHE A 162 16.00 -9.19 6.00
N THR A 163 16.21 -9.43 7.29
CA THR A 163 15.94 -10.70 7.96
C THR A 163 14.62 -10.58 8.69
N ILE A 164 13.64 -11.41 8.33
CA ILE A 164 12.44 -11.58 9.15
C ILE A 164 12.84 -12.31 10.42
N ASN A 165 12.36 -11.83 11.56
CA ASN A 165 12.56 -12.51 12.83
C ASN A 165 11.96 -13.92 12.75
N LYS A 166 12.78 -14.96 12.95
CA LYS A 166 12.33 -16.37 12.92
C LYS A 166 11.23 -16.64 13.94
N ASN A 167 11.17 -15.85 15.00
CA ASN A 167 10.20 -15.95 16.07
C ASN A 167 8.99 -15.03 15.88
N LEU A 168 8.84 -14.34 14.75
CA LEU A 168 7.73 -13.39 14.51
C LEU A 168 6.37 -13.99 14.90
N LYS A 169 6.12 -15.24 14.52
CA LYS A 169 4.89 -15.96 14.88
C LYS A 169 4.71 -16.08 16.40
N PHE A 170 5.75 -16.49 17.12
CA PHE A 170 5.71 -16.64 18.58
C PHE A 170 5.56 -15.29 19.28
N ASP A 171 6.28 -14.28 18.83
CA ASP A 171 6.27 -12.94 19.41
C ASP A 171 4.89 -12.28 19.27
N ILE A 172 4.26 -12.39 18.10
CA ILE A 172 2.94 -11.80 17.83
C ILE A 172 1.82 -12.56 18.54
N LEU A 173 1.85 -13.90 18.51
CA LEU A 173 0.84 -14.71 19.19
C LEU A 173 0.91 -14.52 20.71
N GLY A 174 2.12 -14.51 21.27
CA GLY A 174 2.37 -14.32 22.71
C GLY A 174 2.20 -12.88 23.21
N SER A 175 2.14 -11.89 22.32
CA SER A 175 1.98 -10.49 22.71
C SER A 175 0.56 -10.19 23.20
N GLN A 176 0.42 -9.81 24.46
CA GLN A 176 -0.87 -9.37 25.02
C GLN A 176 -1.31 -8.01 24.45
N TYR A 177 -0.36 -7.15 24.10
CA TYR A 177 -0.61 -5.75 23.72
C TYR A 177 -0.53 -5.51 22.21
N PHE A 178 -0.59 -6.56 21.41
CA PHE A 178 -0.56 -6.43 19.95
C PHE A 178 -1.79 -5.69 19.42
N ILE A 179 -2.94 -5.93 20.06
CA ILE A 179 -4.21 -5.21 19.85
C ILE A 179 -4.69 -4.88 21.25
N ASN A 180 -4.86 -3.59 21.53
CA ASN A 180 -5.33 -3.08 22.81
C ASN A 180 -6.77 -2.60 22.72
#